data_AF-A0A0D6M383-F1
#
_entry.id   AF-A0A0D6M383-F1
#
_cell.length_a   1.000
_cell.length_b   1.000
_cell.length_c   1.000
_cell.angle_alpha   90.00
_cell.angle_beta   90.00
_cell.angle_gamma   90.00
#
_symmetry.space_group_name_H-M   'P 1'
#
loop_
_entity.id
_entity.type
_entity.pdbx_description
1 polymer ?
#
loop_
_entity_poly.entity_id
_entity_poly.type
_entity_poly.pdbx_seq_one_letter_code
_entity_poly.pdbx_strand_id
1 'polypeptide(L)'
;MSVYDSSLLNQFLPQYYKRLFPFKPYVKWLSYNQKSADYFAKREFAFILEEDVHLRYRSFIDQNEFETDLCKINPHKLDIGAVYSHKPKDNKKHSDFKALERELVFDIDLTDYDNVRKCCSFLLSWFTIEVSRCAVSVQGEKLDIYGGRSSMAKKSLPVHPMVETAYRVAMDCGEMDAMVLEQGWLELDSALEVLKYCEDPDLQATLRSQFQEVDSADKRWQLLKRRFDDKYREEMTRANQVVPERVNGPSRNFLRWFVLWHAYPRLDVNVSTGLNHLLKSPFCIHPKTGNVAVPLDVSKIHDFDVTSCPRVDLLINELSKNVADEDIKENRKILGYKHTSLAPYVENFEKFVELAVSA
;
A
#
# COMPACT_ATOMS: atom_id res chain seq x y z
N MET A 1 8.56 -21.16 10.38
CA MET A 1 9.15 -19.84 10.72
C MET A 1 9.21 -19.71 12.23
N SER A 2 10.30 -19.21 12.80
CA SER A 2 10.32 -18.89 14.23
C SER A 2 9.26 -17.86 14.55
N VAL A 3 8.50 -18.08 15.63
CA VAL A 3 7.51 -17.13 16.12
C VAL A 3 8.27 -15.93 16.68
N TYR A 4 7.92 -14.72 16.21
CA TYR A 4 8.50 -13.49 16.74
C TYR A 4 7.93 -13.22 18.14
N ASP A 5 8.82 -12.99 19.11
CA ASP A 5 8.44 -12.61 20.47
C ASP A 5 8.50 -11.08 20.62
N SER A 6 7.34 -10.44 20.68
CA SER A 6 7.24 -8.98 20.80
C SER A 6 7.79 -8.43 22.12
N SER A 7 7.94 -9.26 23.16
CA SER A 7 8.52 -8.83 24.43
C SER A 7 10.02 -8.51 24.33
N LEU A 8 10.68 -9.04 23.29
CA LEU A 8 12.12 -8.82 23.04
C LEU A 8 12.40 -7.54 22.24
N LEU A 9 11.37 -6.82 21.78
CA LEU A 9 11.54 -5.62 20.94
C LEU A 9 12.48 -4.59 21.57
N ASN A 10 12.30 -4.30 22.87
CA ASN A 10 13.15 -3.35 23.62
C ASN A 10 14.63 -3.75 23.64
N GLN A 11 14.96 -5.04 23.49
CA GLN A 11 16.33 -5.53 23.40
C GLN A 11 16.92 -5.36 21.99
N PHE A 12 16.05 -5.40 20.98
CA PHE A 12 16.43 -5.30 19.58
C PHE A 12 16.60 -3.85 19.08
N LEU A 13 15.73 -2.93 19.50
CA LEU A 13 15.71 -1.54 19.03
C LEU A 13 17.08 -0.82 19.17
N PRO A 14 17.83 -0.94 20.29
CA PRO A 14 19.13 -0.28 20.41
C PRO A 14 20.15 -0.73 19.36
N GLN A 15 20.18 -2.02 19.04
CA GLN A 15 21.06 -2.54 17.99
C GLN A 15 20.58 -2.13 16.61
N TYR A 16 19.26 -2.19 16.38
CA TYR A 16 18.66 -1.80 15.12
C TYR A 16 18.97 -0.34 14.77
N TYR A 17 18.64 0.61 15.65
CA TYR A 17 18.90 2.01 15.38
C TYR A 17 20.39 2.31 15.28
N LYS A 18 21.24 1.70 16.10
CA LYS A 18 22.69 1.96 16.08
C LYS A 18 23.41 1.40 14.85
N ARG A 19 22.98 0.24 14.32
CA ARG A 19 23.77 -0.54 13.34
C ARG A 19 23.05 -0.75 12.01
N LEU A 20 21.72 -0.74 11.99
CA LEU A 20 20.92 -1.14 10.81
C LEU A 20 20.13 0.02 10.20
N PHE A 21 19.68 1.00 10.99
CA PHE A 21 18.88 2.11 10.46
C PHE A 21 19.67 2.96 9.45
N PRO A 22 19.13 3.22 8.23
CA PRO A 22 19.88 3.86 7.15
C PRO A 22 19.86 5.40 7.25
N PHE A 23 20.50 5.96 8.28
CA PHE A 23 20.46 7.41 8.57
C PHE A 23 20.82 8.32 7.39
N LYS A 24 21.88 7.98 6.66
CA LYS A 24 22.40 8.83 5.59
C LYS A 24 21.39 9.03 4.45
N PRO A 25 20.88 7.98 3.78
CA PRO A 25 19.85 8.17 2.76
C PRO A 25 18.55 8.70 3.35
N TYR A 26 18.20 8.35 4.60
CA TYR A 26 16.98 8.81 5.25
C TYR A 26 16.96 10.33 5.48
N VAL A 27 18.05 10.90 6.00
CA VAL A 27 18.17 12.36 6.18
C VAL A 27 18.35 13.07 4.83
N LYS A 28 19.07 12.46 3.88
CA LYS A 28 19.18 13.01 2.51
C LYS A 28 17.81 13.17 1.85
N TRP A 29 16.95 12.15 1.95
CA TRP A 29 15.56 12.19 1.48
C TRP A 29 14.81 13.38 2.08
N LEU A 30 14.72 13.43 3.42
CA LEU A 30 13.91 14.43 4.12
C LEU A 30 14.49 15.84 4.09
N SER A 31 15.70 16.02 3.58
CA SER A 31 16.32 17.32 3.37
C SER A 31 16.04 17.90 1.99
N TYR A 32 15.66 17.08 1.00
CA TYR A 32 15.41 17.51 -0.39
C TYR A 32 16.52 18.41 -0.98
N ASN A 33 17.78 18.10 -0.66
CA ASN A 33 18.97 18.89 -1.03
C ASN A 33 18.94 20.38 -0.56
N GLN A 34 18.05 20.72 0.36
CA GLN A 34 17.96 22.04 0.95
C GLN A 34 18.90 22.17 2.16
N LYS A 35 19.18 23.42 2.54
CA LYS A 35 19.92 23.69 3.78
C LYS A 35 19.11 23.16 4.97
N SER A 36 19.77 22.41 5.84
CA SER A 36 19.11 21.76 6.98
C SER A 36 18.32 22.74 7.85
N ALA A 37 18.85 23.95 8.09
CA ALA A 37 18.19 24.99 8.88
C ALA A 37 16.84 25.45 8.28
N ASP A 38 16.68 25.35 6.97
CA ASP A 38 15.52 25.84 6.24
C ASP A 38 14.45 24.77 6.06
N TYR A 39 14.83 23.48 6.02
CA TYR A 39 13.93 22.36 5.71
C TYR A 39 13.93 21.26 6.78
N PHE A 40 15.00 20.45 6.87
CA PHE A 40 15.08 19.30 7.79
C PHE A 40 14.86 19.67 9.26
N ALA A 41 15.42 20.81 9.71
CA ALA A 41 15.24 21.31 11.09
C ALA A 41 13.81 21.73 11.42
N LYS A 42 12.99 21.96 10.39
CA LYS A 42 11.58 22.33 10.51
C LYS A 42 10.63 21.16 10.26
N ARG A 43 11.15 19.96 9.97
CA ARG A 43 10.38 18.72 9.87
C ARG A 43 9.95 18.23 11.26
N GLU A 44 8.68 17.89 11.42
CA GLU A 44 8.18 17.20 12.60
C GLU A 44 8.52 15.70 12.54
N PHE A 45 9.00 15.18 13.65
CA PHE A 45 9.02 13.76 13.96
C PHE A 45 8.20 13.51 15.22
N ALA A 46 7.55 12.35 15.29
CA ALA A 46 6.95 11.83 16.51
C ALA A 46 7.61 10.51 16.88
N PHE A 47 8.08 10.42 18.12
CA PHE A 47 8.62 9.19 18.70
C PHE A 47 7.53 8.59 19.59
N ILE A 48 7.08 7.39 19.27
CA ILE A 48 6.05 6.69 20.02
C ILE A 48 6.73 5.59 20.82
N LEU A 49 6.63 5.68 22.14
CA LEU A 49 7.25 4.74 23.07
C LEU A 49 6.30 3.57 23.40
N GLU A 50 6.73 2.71 24.32
CA GLU A 50 5.88 1.72 24.94
C GLU A 50 4.63 2.38 25.57
N GLU A 51 3.53 1.63 25.66
CA GLU A 51 2.22 2.12 26.12
C GLU A 51 1.62 3.27 25.26
N ASP A 52 2.10 3.41 24.02
CA ASP A 52 1.64 4.43 23.06
C ASP A 52 1.82 5.87 23.59
N VAL A 53 2.94 6.13 24.30
CA VAL A 53 3.30 7.49 24.71
C VAL A 53 3.88 8.26 23.52
N HIS A 54 3.19 9.31 23.07
CA HIS A 54 3.56 10.12 21.90
C HIS A 54 4.45 11.33 22.28
N LEU A 55 5.71 11.31 21.84
CA LEU A 55 6.60 12.46 21.88
C LEU A 55 6.53 13.22 20.55
N ARG A 56 5.54 14.12 20.40
CA ARG A 56 5.33 14.94 19.20
C ARG A 56 6.20 16.17 19.13
N TYR A 57 6.18 16.84 17.97
CA TYR A 57 6.90 18.07 17.70
C TYR A 57 8.41 17.97 17.94
N ARG A 58 9.01 16.80 17.72
CA ARG A 58 10.47 16.67 17.70
C ARG A 58 11.00 17.22 16.38
N SER A 59 12.17 17.85 16.41
CA SER A 59 12.89 18.26 15.21
C SER A 59 14.39 18.41 15.47
N PHE A 60 15.18 18.22 14.41
CA PHE A 60 16.63 17.99 14.52
C PHE A 60 17.38 18.89 13.54
N ILE A 61 18.44 19.55 14.01
CA ILE A 61 19.19 20.54 13.23
C ILE A 61 20.03 19.85 12.14
N ASP A 62 20.47 18.62 12.36
CA ASP A 62 21.26 17.85 11.41
C ASP A 62 21.11 16.33 11.63
N GLN A 63 21.79 15.54 10.80
CA GLN A 63 21.82 14.08 10.91
C GLN A 63 22.38 13.61 12.26
N ASN A 64 23.37 14.31 12.83
CA ASN A 64 24.02 13.88 14.06
C ASN A 64 23.09 14.02 15.27
N GLU A 65 22.35 15.13 15.36
CA GLU A 65 21.34 15.33 16.41
C GLU A 65 20.24 14.26 16.29
N PHE A 66 19.77 13.97 15.07
CA PHE A 66 18.77 12.94 14.82
C PHE A 66 19.27 11.53 15.19
N GLU A 67 20.45 11.14 14.71
CA GLU A 67 21.06 9.83 14.99
C GLU A 67 21.27 9.63 16.50
N THR A 68 21.78 10.66 17.18
CA THR A 68 22.03 10.61 18.63
C THR A 68 20.73 10.43 19.41
N ASP A 69 19.70 11.20 19.09
CA ASP A 69 18.43 11.17 19.82
C ASP A 69 17.63 9.89 19.53
N LEU A 70 17.59 9.43 18.27
CA LEU A 70 16.93 8.19 17.90
C LEU A 70 17.58 6.97 18.57
N CYS A 71 18.91 6.88 18.58
CA CYS A 71 19.65 5.80 19.25
C CYS A 71 19.56 5.87 20.78
N LYS A 72 19.35 7.06 21.35
CA LYS A 72 19.16 7.22 22.80
C LYS A 72 17.76 6.81 23.23
N ILE A 73 16.74 7.23 22.49
CA ILE A 73 15.34 7.04 22.88
C ILE A 73 14.83 5.65 22.49
N ASN A 74 15.26 5.10 21.36
CA ASN A 74 14.84 3.78 20.85
C ASN A 74 13.31 3.64 20.80
N PRO A 75 12.58 4.49 20.04
CA PRO A 75 11.13 4.46 20.02
C PRO A 75 10.59 3.16 19.41
N HIS A 76 9.37 2.76 19.81
CA HIS A 76 8.66 1.61 19.21
C HIS A 76 8.12 1.94 17.83
N LYS A 77 7.68 3.19 17.62
CA LYS A 77 7.29 3.71 16.31
C LYS A 77 7.89 5.09 16.09
N LEU A 78 8.19 5.39 14.83
CA LEU A 78 8.66 6.69 14.38
C LEU A 78 7.71 7.17 13.30
N ASP A 79 7.07 8.31 13.51
CA ASP A 79 6.22 8.93 12.51
C ASP A 79 6.84 10.24 11.99
N ILE A 80 6.56 10.54 10.71
CA ILE A 80 7.01 11.73 10.01
C ILE A 80 5.82 12.66 9.83
N GLY A 81 6.02 13.94 10.14
CA GLY A 81 5.03 15.00 9.96
C GLY A 81 5.43 16.02 8.89
N ALA A 82 4.79 17.19 8.95
CA ALA A 82 5.01 18.28 8.02
C ALA A 82 6.37 18.97 8.21
N VAL A 83 6.77 19.76 7.22
CA VAL A 83 7.69 20.89 7.38
C VAL A 83 6.89 22.10 7.84
N TYR A 84 7.34 22.75 8.91
CA TYR A 84 6.67 23.88 9.54
C TYR A 84 7.34 25.23 9.26
N SER A 85 6.68 26.32 9.61
CA SER A 85 7.24 27.68 9.56
C SER A 85 8.45 27.86 10.48
N HIS A 86 8.45 27.16 11.61
CA HIS A 86 9.51 27.16 12.63
C HIS A 86 9.86 25.73 13.03
N LYS A 87 10.94 25.55 13.78
CA LYS A 87 11.32 24.25 14.33
C LYS A 87 10.18 23.72 15.21
N PRO A 88 9.63 22.51 14.96
CA PRO A 88 8.59 21.92 15.78
C PRO A 88 8.87 21.94 17.29
N LYS A 89 10.12 21.69 17.71
CA LYS A 89 10.48 21.71 19.14
C LYS A 89 10.33 23.08 19.82
N ASP A 90 10.22 24.14 19.02
CA ASP A 90 10.03 25.52 19.45
C ASP A 90 8.59 26.01 19.21
N ASN A 91 7.64 25.13 18.87
CA ASN A 91 6.26 25.50 18.50
C ASN A 91 5.56 26.47 19.48
N LYS A 92 5.80 26.34 20.78
CA LYS A 92 5.23 27.20 21.83
C LYS A 92 5.84 28.61 21.88
N LYS A 93 6.96 28.86 21.19
CA LYS A 93 7.65 30.16 21.15
C LYS A 93 7.16 31.05 20.01
N HIS A 94 6.38 30.52 19.08
CA HIS A 94 5.98 31.21 17.84
C HIS A 94 4.46 31.19 17.69
N SER A 95 3.83 32.37 17.62
CA SER A 95 2.38 32.49 17.43
C SER A 95 1.92 32.16 16.00
N ASP A 96 2.83 32.21 15.03
CA ASP A 96 2.62 31.92 13.61
C ASP A 96 3.15 30.52 13.21
N PHE A 97 3.26 29.61 14.17
CA PHE A 97 3.62 28.21 13.94
C PHE A 97 2.55 27.48 13.13
N LYS A 98 2.88 27.09 11.89
CA LYS A 98 1.96 26.39 10.97
C LYS A 98 2.70 25.42 10.06
N ALA A 99 2.02 24.34 9.67
CA ALA A 99 2.50 23.42 8.65
C ALA A 99 2.52 24.15 7.29
N LEU A 100 3.59 23.96 6.52
CA LEU A 100 3.79 24.56 5.20
C LEU A 100 3.71 23.51 4.10
N GLU A 101 4.43 22.41 4.27
CA GLU A 101 4.60 21.39 3.24
C GLU A 101 4.63 20.00 3.87
N ARG A 102 4.17 19.02 3.12
CA ARG A 102 4.27 17.59 3.44
C ARG A 102 4.17 16.80 2.15
N GLU A 103 4.79 15.64 2.11
CA GLU A 103 4.62 14.66 1.07
C GLU A 103 3.12 14.29 0.95
N LEU A 104 2.63 14.17 -0.28
CA LEU A 104 1.33 13.57 -0.53
C LEU A 104 1.45 12.08 -0.26
N VAL A 105 0.62 11.57 0.64
CA VAL A 105 0.64 10.18 1.08
C VAL A 105 -0.70 9.52 0.82
N PHE A 106 -0.65 8.22 0.56
CA PHE A 106 -1.81 7.35 0.46
C PHE A 106 -1.58 6.20 1.43
N ASP A 107 -2.59 5.90 2.23
CA ASP A 107 -2.59 4.74 3.12
C ASP A 107 -3.65 3.76 2.65
N ILE A 108 -3.25 2.50 2.55
CA ILE A 108 -4.10 1.41 2.09
C ILE A 108 -3.95 0.26 3.07
N ASP A 109 -5.01 0.00 3.82
CA ASP A 109 -5.07 -1.11 4.77
C ASP A 109 -5.88 -2.27 4.18
N LEU A 110 -5.42 -3.49 4.43
CA LEU A 110 -6.15 -4.70 4.06
C LEU A 110 -7.44 -4.86 4.87
N THR A 111 -7.55 -4.25 6.06
CA THR A 111 -8.79 -4.28 6.85
C THR A 111 -9.95 -3.59 6.14
N ASP A 112 -9.66 -2.62 5.26
CA ASP A 112 -10.69 -1.96 4.45
C ASP A 112 -11.36 -2.93 3.47
N TYR A 113 -10.77 -4.11 3.24
CA TYR A 113 -11.27 -5.15 2.35
C TYR A 113 -11.91 -6.32 3.08
N ASP A 114 -12.06 -6.27 4.41
CA ASP A 114 -12.62 -7.37 5.22
C ASP A 114 -14.03 -7.79 4.77
N ASN A 115 -14.79 -6.89 4.14
CA ASN A 115 -16.13 -7.20 3.60
C ASN A 115 -16.12 -7.94 2.25
N VAL A 116 -14.98 -7.96 1.55
CA VAL A 116 -14.85 -8.59 0.23
C VAL A 116 -13.82 -9.72 0.22
N ARG A 117 -12.98 -9.88 1.24
CA ARG A 117 -12.02 -10.99 1.32
C ARG A 117 -12.54 -12.12 2.20
N LYS A 118 -12.34 -13.36 1.78
CA LYS A 118 -12.67 -14.58 2.56
C LYS A 118 -11.43 -15.30 3.07
N CYS A 119 -10.28 -15.06 2.46
CA CYS A 119 -9.00 -15.57 2.92
C CYS A 119 -8.00 -14.43 3.09
N CYS A 120 -7.03 -14.63 3.98
CA CYS A 120 -5.94 -13.67 4.21
C CYS A 120 -4.81 -13.80 3.16
N SER A 121 -5.11 -14.26 1.94
CA SER A 121 -4.09 -14.60 0.93
C SER A 121 -3.40 -13.37 0.33
N PHE A 122 -2.14 -13.57 -0.07
CA PHE A 122 -1.17 -12.56 -0.53
C PHE A 122 -1.60 -11.80 -1.80
N LEU A 123 -2.44 -12.41 -2.64
CA LEU A 123 -2.88 -11.80 -3.91
C LEU A 123 -3.58 -10.45 -3.70
N LEU A 124 -4.30 -10.26 -2.60
CA LEU A 124 -4.98 -9.00 -2.30
C LEU A 124 -4.00 -7.86 -1.99
N SER A 125 -2.82 -8.16 -1.43
CA SER A 125 -1.78 -7.17 -1.14
C SER A 125 -1.12 -6.68 -2.42
N TRP A 126 -0.82 -7.60 -3.34
CA TRP A 126 -0.20 -7.26 -4.62
C TRP A 126 -1.16 -6.52 -5.54
N PHE A 127 -2.40 -7.02 -5.66
CA PHE A 127 -3.40 -6.48 -6.58
C PHE A 127 -3.75 -5.03 -6.22
N THR A 128 -3.88 -4.77 -4.92
CA THR A 128 -4.08 -3.42 -4.40
C THR A 128 -2.96 -2.47 -4.82
N ILE A 129 -1.70 -2.91 -4.84
CA ILE A 129 -0.55 -2.07 -5.24
C ILE A 129 -0.55 -1.81 -6.76
N GLU A 130 -0.85 -2.81 -7.58
CA GLU A 130 -0.87 -2.62 -9.05
C GLU A 130 -2.01 -1.69 -9.48
N VAL A 131 -3.20 -1.83 -8.89
CA VAL A 131 -4.33 -0.92 -9.18
C VAL A 131 -4.15 0.45 -8.51
N SER A 132 -3.31 0.58 -7.48
CA SER A 132 -2.92 1.87 -6.90
C SER A 132 -2.18 2.78 -7.88
N ARG A 133 -1.59 2.23 -8.94
CA ARG A 133 -1.03 3.03 -10.04
C ARG A 133 -2.10 3.87 -10.76
N CYS A 134 -3.36 3.49 -10.63
CA CYS A 134 -4.53 4.20 -11.16
C CYS A 134 -5.34 4.94 -10.09
N ALA A 135 -4.82 5.05 -8.85
CA ALA A 135 -5.52 5.65 -7.72
C ALA A 135 -5.76 7.15 -7.96
N VAL A 136 -6.98 7.45 -8.42
CA VAL A 136 -7.60 8.76 -8.24
C VAL A 136 -8.91 8.49 -7.54
N SER A 137 -9.04 9.08 -6.35
CA SER A 137 -10.24 9.12 -5.49
C SER A 137 -11.49 8.48 -6.08
N VAL A 138 -11.72 7.19 -5.77
CA VAL A 138 -13.06 6.60 -5.82
C VAL A 138 -13.49 6.47 -4.37
N GLN A 139 -14.36 7.38 -3.94
CA GLN A 139 -14.85 7.41 -2.55
C GLN A 139 -15.79 6.24 -2.26
N GLY A 140 -15.49 5.53 -1.17
CA GLY A 140 -16.48 4.95 -0.26
C GLY A 140 -17.16 3.64 -0.67
N GLU A 141 -18.02 3.16 0.23
CA GLU A 141 -18.81 1.90 0.21
C GLU A 141 -19.76 1.75 -0.98
N LYS A 142 -19.68 2.64 -1.98
CA LYS A 142 -20.46 2.60 -3.21
C LYS A 142 -19.60 3.12 -4.33
N LEU A 143 -19.02 2.20 -5.10
CA LEU A 143 -18.22 2.53 -6.27
C LEU A 143 -19.10 3.23 -7.32
N ASP A 144 -19.15 4.56 -7.29
CA ASP A 144 -19.93 5.33 -8.27
C ASP A 144 -19.12 5.52 -9.55
N ILE A 145 -19.25 4.54 -10.45
CA ILE A 145 -18.71 4.53 -11.82
C ILE A 145 -19.11 5.80 -12.61
N TYR A 146 -20.11 6.56 -12.13
CA TYR A 146 -20.66 7.76 -12.75
C TYR A 146 -20.48 9.05 -11.92
N GLY A 147 -19.75 9.01 -10.79
CA GLY A 147 -19.31 10.21 -10.04
C GLY A 147 -20.41 11.04 -9.36
N GLY A 148 -21.32 10.43 -8.62
CA GLY A 148 -22.29 11.10 -7.72
C GLY A 148 -23.54 11.67 -8.40
N ARG A 149 -23.84 11.30 -9.66
CA ARG A 149 -24.87 11.95 -10.48
C ARG A 149 -26.24 11.26 -10.42
N SER A 150 -27.31 11.99 -10.77
CA SER A 150 -28.69 11.50 -10.74
C SER A 150 -28.95 10.34 -11.74
N SER A 151 -29.90 9.46 -11.42
CA SER A 151 -30.19 8.21 -12.16
C SER A 151 -30.54 8.41 -13.65
N MET A 152 -31.20 9.52 -14.01
CA MET A 152 -31.49 9.85 -15.41
C MET A 152 -30.24 10.23 -16.20
N ALA A 153 -29.25 10.88 -15.57
CA ALA A 153 -28.01 11.27 -16.23
C ALA A 153 -27.03 10.10 -16.43
N LYS A 154 -27.17 9.01 -15.64
CA LYS A 154 -26.32 7.80 -15.75
C LYS A 154 -26.57 6.98 -17.03
N LYS A 155 -27.74 7.11 -17.68
CA LYS A 155 -28.17 6.24 -18.78
C LYS A 155 -27.47 6.49 -20.13
N SER A 156 -26.83 7.65 -20.34
CA SER A 156 -26.25 8.02 -21.66
C SER A 156 -24.77 8.41 -21.67
N LEU A 157 -24.10 8.47 -20.51
CA LEU A 157 -22.73 8.97 -20.44
C LEU A 157 -21.68 7.85 -20.56
N PRO A 158 -20.56 8.11 -21.27
CA PRO A 158 -19.42 7.21 -21.28
C PRO A 158 -18.79 7.12 -19.88
N VAL A 159 -18.20 5.97 -19.57
CA VAL A 159 -17.43 5.76 -18.35
C VAL A 159 -16.18 6.63 -18.39
N HIS A 160 -15.78 7.21 -17.26
CA HIS A 160 -14.59 8.05 -17.19
C HIS A 160 -13.34 7.24 -17.59
N PRO A 161 -12.39 7.80 -18.38
CA PRO A 161 -11.23 7.06 -18.86
C PRO A 161 -10.44 6.37 -17.75
N MET A 162 -10.27 7.02 -16.58
CA MET A 162 -9.54 6.42 -15.46
C MET A 162 -10.21 5.17 -14.88
N VAL A 163 -11.54 5.11 -14.94
CA VAL A 163 -12.30 3.95 -14.46
C VAL A 163 -12.14 2.79 -15.44
N GLU A 164 -12.09 3.08 -16.74
CA GLU A 164 -11.74 2.07 -17.74
C GLU A 164 -10.28 1.63 -17.60
N THR A 165 -9.34 2.55 -17.39
CA THR A 165 -7.93 2.21 -17.14
C THR A 165 -7.78 1.30 -15.93
N ALA A 166 -8.41 1.63 -14.80
CA ALA A 166 -8.36 0.79 -13.60
C ALA A 166 -8.94 -0.61 -13.84
N TYR A 167 -10.07 -0.68 -14.55
CA TYR A 167 -10.69 -1.96 -14.92
C TYR A 167 -9.78 -2.79 -15.85
N ARG A 168 -9.11 -2.14 -16.82
CA ARG A 168 -8.18 -2.81 -17.71
C ARG A 168 -6.95 -3.31 -16.98
N VAL A 169 -6.36 -2.51 -16.09
CA VAL A 169 -5.24 -2.96 -15.24
C VAL A 169 -5.66 -4.17 -14.44
N ALA A 170 -6.81 -4.12 -13.75
CA ALA A 170 -7.36 -5.24 -13.00
C ALA A 170 -7.54 -6.52 -13.84
N MET A 171 -8.15 -6.41 -15.02
CA MET A 171 -8.44 -7.56 -15.88
C MET A 171 -7.21 -8.11 -16.60
N ASP A 172 -6.26 -7.25 -16.99
CA ASP A 172 -5.12 -7.62 -17.83
C ASP A 172 -3.90 -8.05 -17.03
N CYS A 173 -3.89 -7.83 -15.71
CA CYS A 173 -2.76 -8.16 -14.86
C CYS A 173 -2.58 -9.67 -14.57
N GLY A 174 -3.55 -10.51 -14.96
CA GLY A 174 -3.48 -11.97 -14.84
C GLY A 174 -3.96 -12.54 -13.51
N GLU A 175 -4.07 -11.74 -12.45
CA GLU A 175 -4.40 -12.26 -11.11
C GLU A 175 -5.91 -12.27 -10.79
N MET A 176 -6.74 -11.50 -11.51
CA MET A 176 -8.18 -11.45 -11.23
C MET A 176 -8.84 -12.83 -11.33
N ASP A 177 -8.39 -13.66 -12.30
CA ASP A 177 -8.87 -15.04 -12.47
C ASP A 177 -8.59 -15.88 -11.21
N ALA A 178 -7.37 -15.80 -10.66
CA ALA A 178 -6.99 -16.51 -9.45
C ALA A 178 -7.75 -15.97 -8.22
N MET A 179 -7.86 -14.64 -8.08
CA MET A 179 -8.56 -14.01 -6.95
C MET A 179 -10.04 -14.38 -6.87
N VAL A 180 -10.75 -14.44 -8.00
CA VAL A 180 -12.16 -14.84 -8.04
C VAL A 180 -12.36 -16.24 -7.44
N LEU A 181 -11.41 -17.15 -7.69
CA LEU A 181 -11.42 -18.52 -7.19
C LEU A 181 -10.96 -18.58 -5.73
N GLU A 182 -9.81 -18.00 -5.39
CA GLU A 182 -9.24 -18.04 -4.03
C GLU A 182 -10.16 -17.40 -2.99
N GLN A 183 -10.82 -16.31 -3.35
CA GLN A 183 -11.73 -15.58 -2.47
C GLN A 183 -13.15 -16.14 -2.52
N GLY A 184 -13.43 -17.09 -3.41
CA GLY A 184 -14.76 -17.68 -3.59
C GLY A 184 -15.84 -16.64 -3.86
N TRP A 185 -15.53 -15.59 -4.63
CA TRP A 185 -16.45 -14.49 -4.94
C TRP A 185 -17.65 -14.96 -5.78
N LEU A 186 -17.47 -16.03 -6.56
CA LEU A 186 -18.50 -16.63 -7.40
C LEU A 186 -18.87 -18.06 -6.98
N GLU A 187 -18.64 -18.41 -5.71
CA GLU A 187 -19.35 -19.53 -5.10
C GLU A 187 -20.86 -19.27 -5.11
N LEU A 188 -21.69 -20.30 -5.26
CA LEU A 188 -23.10 -20.14 -5.66
C LEU A 188 -23.84 -19.10 -4.81
N ASP A 189 -23.77 -19.20 -3.48
CA ASP A 189 -24.44 -18.25 -2.59
C ASP A 189 -23.93 -16.82 -2.76
N SER A 190 -22.61 -16.64 -2.88
CA SER A 190 -21.99 -15.32 -3.09
C SER A 190 -22.31 -14.75 -4.48
N ALA A 191 -22.32 -15.59 -5.50
CA ALA A 191 -22.66 -15.22 -6.87
C ALA A 191 -24.10 -14.71 -6.95
N LEU A 192 -25.04 -15.38 -6.27
CA LEU A 192 -26.45 -14.97 -6.21
C LEU A 192 -26.64 -13.65 -5.46
N GLU A 193 -25.88 -13.42 -4.38
CA GLU A 193 -25.90 -12.15 -3.65
C GLU A 193 -25.39 -10.98 -4.50
N VAL A 194 -24.31 -11.20 -5.25
CA VAL A 194 -23.72 -10.20 -6.17
C VAL A 194 -24.71 -9.76 -7.27
N LEU A 195 -25.62 -10.64 -7.71
CA LEU A 195 -26.62 -10.29 -8.71
C LEU A 195 -27.62 -9.22 -8.24
N LYS A 196 -27.75 -8.94 -6.94
CA LYS A 196 -28.59 -7.85 -6.40
C LYS A 196 -28.18 -6.47 -6.91
N TYR A 197 -26.94 -6.32 -7.38
CA TYR A 197 -26.39 -5.09 -7.94
C TYR A 197 -26.58 -4.97 -9.46
N CYS A 198 -27.16 -5.99 -10.12
CA CYS A 198 -27.59 -5.88 -11.50
C CYS A 198 -28.92 -5.12 -11.55
N GLU A 199 -28.90 -3.90 -12.09
CA GLU A 199 -30.08 -3.01 -12.13
C GLU A 199 -31.20 -3.50 -13.07
N ASP A 200 -30.86 -4.30 -14.09
CA ASP A 200 -31.80 -4.85 -15.08
C ASP A 200 -32.40 -6.17 -14.57
N PRO A 201 -33.73 -6.23 -14.31
CA PRO A 201 -34.39 -7.41 -13.76
C PRO A 201 -34.36 -8.63 -14.69
N ASP A 202 -34.44 -8.43 -16.01
CA ASP A 202 -34.47 -9.52 -16.99
C ASP A 202 -33.08 -10.13 -17.11
N LEU A 203 -32.05 -9.28 -17.14
CA LEU A 203 -30.66 -9.71 -17.10
C LEU A 203 -30.34 -10.40 -15.78
N GLN A 204 -30.82 -9.87 -14.64
CA GLN A 204 -30.63 -10.47 -13.33
C GLN A 204 -31.25 -11.86 -13.26
N ALA A 205 -32.48 -12.04 -13.74
CA ALA A 205 -33.15 -13.34 -13.79
C ALA A 205 -32.41 -14.34 -14.70
N THR A 206 -31.94 -13.86 -15.86
CA THR A 206 -31.13 -14.66 -16.79
C THR A 206 -29.84 -15.14 -16.14
N LEU A 207 -29.07 -14.22 -15.54
CA LEU A 207 -27.82 -14.57 -14.86
C LEU A 207 -28.06 -15.51 -13.68
N ARG A 208 -29.17 -15.32 -12.95
CA ARG A 208 -29.54 -16.19 -11.84
C ARG A 208 -29.75 -17.63 -12.28
N SER A 209 -30.55 -17.87 -13.33
CA SER A 209 -30.73 -19.21 -13.90
C SER A 209 -29.40 -19.81 -14.34
N GLN A 210 -28.62 -19.03 -15.09
CA GLN A 210 -27.33 -19.49 -15.60
C GLN A 210 -26.32 -19.82 -14.48
N PHE A 211 -26.29 -19.06 -13.40
CA PHE A 211 -25.41 -19.33 -12.26
C PHE A 211 -25.80 -20.59 -11.51
N GLN A 212 -27.08 -20.96 -11.48
CA GLN A 212 -27.57 -22.19 -10.86
C GLN A 212 -27.31 -23.42 -11.72
N GLU A 213 -27.33 -23.28 -13.05
CA GLU A 213 -27.02 -24.38 -14.00
C GLU A 213 -25.54 -24.74 -14.03
N VAL A 214 -24.68 -23.79 -13.69
CA VAL A 214 -23.22 -23.94 -13.75
C VAL A 214 -22.68 -24.43 -12.40
N ASP A 215 -21.80 -25.42 -12.43
CA ASP A 215 -21.33 -26.17 -11.25
C ASP A 215 -20.15 -25.53 -10.49
N SER A 216 -19.49 -24.51 -11.03
CA SER A 216 -18.21 -24.00 -10.48
C SER A 216 -18.07 -22.48 -10.62
N ALA A 217 -17.34 -21.89 -9.68
CA ALA A 217 -17.01 -20.45 -9.68
C ALA A 217 -16.26 -20.03 -10.95
N ASP A 218 -15.32 -20.86 -11.43
CA ASP A 218 -14.59 -20.60 -12.69
C ASP A 218 -15.56 -20.47 -13.87
N LYS A 219 -16.45 -21.44 -14.08
CA LYS A 219 -17.40 -21.37 -15.19
C LYS A 219 -18.35 -20.16 -15.08
N ARG A 220 -18.76 -19.76 -13.87
CA ARG A 220 -19.53 -18.52 -13.65
C ARG A 220 -18.71 -17.27 -14.00
N TRP A 221 -17.42 -17.28 -13.68
CA TRP A 221 -16.50 -16.21 -14.05
C TRP A 221 -16.33 -16.10 -15.57
N GLN A 222 -16.09 -17.21 -16.26
CA GLN A 222 -16.02 -17.23 -17.74
C GLN A 222 -17.33 -16.75 -18.36
N LEU A 223 -18.49 -17.08 -17.77
CA LEU A 223 -19.79 -16.58 -18.23
C LEU A 223 -19.87 -15.06 -18.14
N LEU A 224 -19.45 -14.46 -17.01
CA LEU A 224 -19.40 -13.02 -16.86
C LEU A 224 -18.44 -12.38 -17.87
N LYS A 225 -17.22 -12.90 -18.04
CA LYS A 225 -16.27 -12.40 -19.04
C LYS A 225 -16.84 -12.45 -20.47
N ARG A 226 -17.43 -13.59 -20.88
CA ARG A 226 -18.10 -13.74 -22.18
C ARG A 226 -19.26 -12.79 -22.40
N ARG A 227 -19.93 -12.38 -21.33
CA ARG A 227 -21.10 -11.50 -21.45
C ARG A 227 -20.72 -10.02 -21.43
N PHE A 228 -19.72 -9.61 -20.65
CA PHE A 228 -19.49 -8.20 -20.36
C PHE A 228 -18.12 -7.66 -20.78
N ASP A 229 -17.08 -8.49 -20.88
CA ASP A 229 -15.74 -7.99 -21.19
C ASP A 229 -15.49 -7.95 -22.71
N ASP A 230 -15.36 -6.76 -23.29
CA ASP A 230 -15.22 -6.59 -24.74
C ASP A 230 -13.98 -7.31 -25.31
N LYS A 231 -12.83 -7.23 -24.63
CA LYS A 231 -11.58 -7.89 -25.06
C LYS A 231 -11.72 -9.42 -25.07
N TYR A 232 -12.22 -10.00 -23.98
CA TYR A 232 -12.48 -11.43 -23.89
C TYR A 232 -13.54 -11.88 -24.91
N ARG A 233 -14.59 -11.09 -25.14
CA ARG A 233 -15.61 -11.36 -26.18
C ARG A 233 -15.01 -11.45 -27.57
N GLU A 234 -14.11 -10.52 -27.92
CA GLU A 234 -13.40 -10.54 -29.19
C GLU A 234 -12.48 -11.75 -29.34
N GLU A 235 -11.80 -12.15 -28.27
CA GLU A 235 -10.97 -13.37 -28.24
C GLU A 235 -11.81 -14.63 -28.48
N MET A 236 -12.95 -14.77 -27.79
CA MET A 236 -13.86 -15.89 -27.98
C MET A 236 -14.46 -15.92 -29.40
N THR A 237 -14.79 -14.76 -29.96
CA THR A 237 -15.28 -14.64 -31.34
C THR A 237 -14.22 -15.08 -32.34
N ARG A 238 -12.96 -14.63 -32.15
CA ARG A 238 -11.82 -15.06 -32.98
C ARG A 238 -11.53 -16.56 -32.86
N ALA A 239 -11.83 -17.15 -31.72
CA ALA A 239 -11.72 -18.59 -31.47
C ALA A 239 -12.94 -19.40 -31.94
N ASN A 240 -13.87 -18.79 -32.70
CA ASN A 240 -15.13 -19.38 -33.16
C ASN A 240 -15.99 -19.98 -32.02
N GLN A 241 -15.89 -19.42 -30.81
CA GLN A 241 -16.71 -19.81 -29.67
C GLN A 241 -18.02 -19.01 -29.63
N VAL A 242 -19.06 -19.60 -29.02
CA VAL A 242 -20.36 -18.96 -28.85
C VAL A 242 -20.24 -17.79 -27.86
N VAL A 243 -20.63 -16.59 -28.31
CA VAL A 243 -20.66 -15.37 -27.50
C VAL A 243 -22.12 -14.90 -27.36
N PRO A 244 -22.61 -14.66 -26.12
CA PRO A 244 -23.96 -14.13 -25.90
C PRO A 244 -24.17 -12.74 -26.52
N GLU A 245 -25.42 -12.30 -26.65
CA GLU A 245 -25.74 -10.95 -27.11
C GLU A 245 -25.05 -9.87 -26.24
N ARG A 246 -24.76 -8.71 -26.84
CA ARG A 246 -24.19 -7.57 -26.12
C ARG A 246 -25.20 -7.03 -25.12
N VAL A 247 -24.75 -6.81 -23.88
CA VAL A 247 -25.54 -6.09 -22.89
C VAL A 247 -25.47 -4.60 -23.21
N ASN A 248 -26.64 -3.97 -23.34
CA ASN A 248 -26.75 -2.56 -23.66
C ASN A 248 -27.05 -1.72 -22.41
N GLY A 249 -26.91 -0.39 -22.53
CA GLY A 249 -27.25 0.54 -21.46
C GLY A 249 -26.34 0.41 -20.22
N PRO A 250 -26.82 0.86 -19.04
CA PRO A 250 -26.05 0.86 -17.80
C PRO A 250 -25.55 -0.52 -17.36
N SER A 251 -26.35 -1.57 -17.60
CA SER A 251 -26.06 -2.95 -17.20
C SER A 251 -24.78 -3.52 -17.82
N ARG A 252 -24.28 -2.94 -18.93
CA ARG A 252 -22.99 -3.31 -19.52
C ARG A 252 -21.82 -3.13 -18.54
N ASN A 253 -21.99 -2.28 -17.54
CA ASN A 253 -20.97 -1.95 -16.55
C ASN A 253 -21.00 -2.88 -15.33
N PHE A 254 -21.87 -3.90 -15.30
CA PHE A 254 -22.00 -4.81 -14.16
C PHE A 254 -20.69 -5.54 -13.83
N LEU A 255 -20.01 -6.12 -14.83
CA LEU A 255 -18.71 -6.75 -14.62
C LEU A 255 -17.64 -5.74 -14.17
N ARG A 256 -17.65 -4.53 -14.75
CA ARG A 256 -16.74 -3.47 -14.35
C ARG A 256 -16.92 -3.10 -12.88
N TRP A 257 -18.17 -2.93 -12.45
CA TRP A 257 -18.50 -2.72 -11.05
C TRP A 257 -17.99 -3.87 -10.18
N PHE A 258 -18.27 -5.12 -10.57
CA PHE A 258 -17.84 -6.31 -9.82
C PHE A 258 -16.32 -6.32 -9.61
N VAL A 259 -15.55 -6.12 -10.68
CA VAL A 259 -14.08 -6.12 -10.61
C VAL A 259 -13.58 -4.99 -9.72
N LEU A 260 -14.04 -3.76 -9.96
CA LEU A 260 -13.56 -2.61 -9.20
C LEU A 260 -14.01 -2.65 -7.72
N TRP A 261 -15.19 -3.19 -7.42
CA TRP A 261 -15.67 -3.34 -6.04
C TRP A 261 -14.75 -4.22 -5.18
N HIS A 262 -14.28 -5.31 -5.76
CA HIS A 262 -13.45 -6.28 -5.06
C HIS A 262 -11.97 -5.90 -5.01
N ALA A 263 -11.54 -5.03 -5.93
CA ALA A 263 -10.15 -4.98 -6.32
C ALA A 263 -9.58 -3.55 -6.44
N TYR A 264 -10.44 -2.52 -6.51
CA TYR A 264 -9.99 -1.12 -6.53
C TYR A 264 -9.42 -0.68 -5.16
N PRO A 265 -8.34 0.12 -5.13
CA PRO A 265 -7.74 0.72 -3.93
C PRO A 265 -8.76 1.47 -3.08
N ARG A 266 -8.88 1.09 -1.81
CA ARG A 266 -9.61 1.83 -0.78
C ARG A 266 -8.58 2.70 -0.06
N LEU A 267 -8.76 4.02 -0.16
CA LEU A 267 -7.82 5.00 0.37
C LEU A 267 -8.38 5.64 1.64
N ASP A 268 -7.57 5.73 2.70
CA ASP A 268 -7.93 6.58 3.84
C ASP A 268 -7.71 8.06 3.50
N VAL A 269 -8.83 8.75 3.22
CA VAL A 269 -8.84 10.17 2.84
C VAL A 269 -8.28 11.09 3.94
N ASN A 270 -8.37 10.68 5.21
CA ASN A 270 -7.92 11.50 6.33
C ASN A 270 -6.39 11.59 6.36
N VAL A 271 -5.72 10.55 5.85
CA VAL A 271 -4.25 10.48 5.78
C VAL A 271 -3.72 11.37 4.64
N SER A 272 -4.48 11.53 3.55
CA SER A 272 -4.07 12.32 2.38
C SER A 272 -4.37 13.81 2.47
N THR A 273 -5.40 14.22 3.22
CA THR A 273 -5.92 15.61 3.17
C THR A 273 -5.29 16.56 4.19
N GLY A 274 -4.87 16.06 5.35
CA GLY A 274 -4.29 16.89 6.41
C GLY A 274 -2.80 17.17 6.20
N LEU A 275 -2.38 18.44 6.20
CA LEU A 275 -0.95 18.78 6.17
C LEU A 275 -0.23 18.41 7.47
N ASN A 276 -0.93 18.34 8.61
CA ASN A 276 -0.37 18.02 9.93
C ASN A 276 -0.52 16.54 10.33
N HIS A 277 -0.98 15.68 9.41
CA HIS A 277 -1.12 14.25 9.64
C HIS A 277 0.27 13.60 9.77
N LEU A 278 0.43 12.72 10.76
CA LEU A 278 1.65 11.95 11.00
C LEU A 278 1.49 10.59 10.32
N LEU A 279 2.52 10.13 9.61
CA LEU A 279 2.53 8.80 9.01
C LEU A 279 3.76 8.01 9.45
N LYS A 280 3.58 6.69 9.60
CA LYS A 280 4.67 5.76 9.92
C LYS A 280 5.85 5.93 8.96
N SER A 281 7.03 6.07 9.54
CA SER A 281 8.27 6.24 8.81
C SER A 281 8.72 4.93 8.12
N PRO A 282 9.29 5.00 6.90
CA PRO A 282 10.07 3.91 6.34
C PRO A 282 11.17 3.45 7.30
N PHE A 283 11.48 2.16 7.27
CA PHE A 283 12.43 1.50 8.15
C PHE A 283 12.03 1.49 9.65
N CYS A 284 10.77 1.77 10.00
CA CYS A 284 10.25 1.45 11.32
C CYS A 284 10.11 -0.06 11.55
N ILE A 285 10.26 -0.50 12.80
CA ILE A 285 9.90 -1.86 13.20
C ILE A 285 8.42 -1.90 13.56
N HIS A 286 7.67 -2.86 13.01
CA HIS A 286 6.30 -3.09 13.43
C HIS A 286 6.29 -3.85 14.77
N PRO A 287 5.77 -3.28 15.89
CA PRO A 287 5.99 -3.84 17.22
C PRO A 287 5.49 -5.28 17.42
N LYS A 288 4.39 -5.66 16.75
CA LYS A 288 3.78 -6.99 16.88
C LYS A 288 4.43 -8.06 16.02
N THR A 289 5.02 -7.70 14.89
CA THR A 289 5.53 -8.68 13.90
C THR A 289 7.05 -8.68 13.80
N GLY A 290 7.71 -7.61 14.27
CA GLY A 290 9.15 -7.42 14.12
C GLY A 290 9.58 -7.03 12.70
N ASN A 291 8.65 -6.98 11.74
CA ASN A 291 8.94 -6.64 10.35
C ASN A 291 9.42 -5.19 10.24
N VAL A 292 10.41 -4.96 9.39
CA VAL A 292 10.84 -3.62 8.99
C VAL A 292 9.89 -3.08 7.91
N ALA A 293 9.47 -1.82 8.02
CA ALA A 293 8.69 -1.11 7.01
C ALA A 293 9.58 -0.75 5.81
N VAL A 294 9.81 -1.72 4.91
CA VAL A 294 10.77 -1.58 3.79
C VAL A 294 10.17 -0.86 2.57
N PRO A 295 10.95 -0.03 1.87
CA PRO A 295 10.54 0.53 0.57
C PRO A 295 10.44 -0.57 -0.50
N LEU A 296 9.35 -0.57 -1.26
CA LEU A 296 9.09 -1.57 -2.30
C LEU A 296 9.63 -1.11 -3.66
N ASP A 297 10.15 -2.05 -4.45
CA ASP A 297 10.54 -1.81 -5.84
C ASP A 297 9.32 -2.05 -6.74
N VAL A 298 8.74 -0.98 -7.27
CA VAL A 298 7.54 -1.04 -8.12
C VAL A 298 7.78 -1.89 -9.38
N SER A 299 9.01 -1.94 -9.89
CA SER A 299 9.34 -2.75 -11.07
C SER A 299 9.33 -4.26 -10.81
N LYS A 300 9.43 -4.66 -9.53
CA LYS A 300 9.47 -6.05 -9.07
C LYS A 300 8.37 -6.37 -8.08
N ILE A 301 7.30 -5.58 -8.08
CA ILE A 301 6.25 -5.72 -7.08
C ILE A 301 5.55 -7.09 -7.14
N HIS A 302 5.48 -7.68 -8.34
CA HIS A 302 4.99 -9.04 -8.59
C HIS A 302 5.75 -10.12 -7.82
N ASP A 303 7.04 -9.90 -7.54
CA ASP A 303 7.89 -10.87 -6.85
C ASP A 303 7.90 -10.64 -5.33
N PHE A 304 7.19 -9.63 -4.82
CA PHE A 304 7.24 -9.24 -3.41
C PHE A 304 6.38 -10.17 -2.55
N ASP A 305 7.04 -10.92 -1.66
CA ASP A 305 6.38 -11.75 -0.65
C ASP A 305 6.42 -11.08 0.73
N VAL A 306 5.25 -10.74 1.26
CA VAL A 306 5.08 -10.12 2.58
C VAL A 306 5.60 -11.03 3.70
N THR A 307 5.58 -12.36 3.55
CA THR A 307 6.14 -13.27 4.58
C THR A 307 7.66 -13.28 4.64
N SER A 308 8.30 -12.83 3.56
CA SER A 308 9.75 -12.71 3.45
C SER A 308 10.29 -11.36 3.94
N CYS A 309 9.41 -10.47 4.42
CA CYS A 309 9.83 -9.17 4.95
C CYS A 309 10.90 -9.32 6.02
N PRO A 310 11.98 -8.52 5.97
CA PRO A 310 13.06 -8.62 6.95
C PRO A 310 12.51 -8.29 8.33
N ARG A 311 12.86 -9.13 9.31
CA ARG A 311 12.45 -8.97 10.71
C ARG A 311 13.64 -8.63 11.58
N VAL A 312 13.42 -7.78 12.58
CA VAL A 312 14.49 -7.25 13.44
C VAL A 312 15.30 -8.34 14.16
N ASP A 313 14.64 -9.42 14.62
CA ASP A 313 15.29 -10.54 15.30
C ASP A 313 16.23 -11.31 14.35
N LEU A 314 15.80 -11.51 13.11
CA LEU A 314 16.60 -12.18 12.07
C LEU A 314 17.78 -11.29 11.63
N LEU A 315 17.54 -9.99 11.42
CA LEU A 315 18.59 -9.04 11.03
C LEU A 315 19.71 -8.93 12.07
N ILE A 316 19.36 -8.91 13.36
CA ILE A 316 20.37 -8.87 14.44
C ILE A 316 21.19 -10.16 14.47
N ASN A 317 20.55 -11.31 14.22
CA ASN A 317 21.23 -12.60 14.13
C ASN A 317 22.16 -12.67 12.90
N GLU A 318 21.72 -12.17 11.75
CA GLU A 318 22.56 -12.05 10.54
C GLU A 318 23.77 -11.15 10.79
N LEU A 319 23.55 -9.98 11.39
CA LEU A 319 24.62 -9.04 11.73
C LEU A 319 25.65 -9.68 12.68
N SER A 320 25.19 -10.40 13.71
CA SER A 320 26.05 -11.05 14.69
C SER A 320 26.93 -12.15 14.06
N LYS A 321 26.42 -12.84 13.03
CA LYS A 321 27.18 -13.86 12.28
C LYS A 321 28.18 -13.23 11.31
N ASN A 322 27.75 -12.20 10.58
CA ASN A 322 28.51 -11.66 9.45
C ASN A 322 29.58 -10.64 9.89
N VAL A 323 29.36 -9.90 10.98
CA VAL A 323 30.29 -8.87 11.46
C VAL A 323 31.44 -9.45 12.29
N ALA A 324 31.22 -10.61 12.94
CA ALA A 324 32.30 -11.32 13.65
C ALA A 324 33.50 -11.66 12.72
N ASP A 325 33.26 -11.82 11.42
CA ASP A 325 34.29 -12.11 10.41
C ASP A 325 34.97 -10.86 9.82
N GLU A 326 34.31 -9.69 9.86
CA GLU A 326 34.79 -8.45 9.21
C GLU A 326 35.43 -7.43 10.18
N ASP A 327 35.03 -7.41 11.46
CA ASP A 327 35.59 -6.51 12.50
C ASP A 327 37.13 -6.68 12.66
N ILE A 328 37.70 -7.77 12.15
CA ILE A 328 39.14 -8.06 12.17
C ILE A 328 39.93 -7.22 11.13
N LYS A 329 39.30 -6.69 10.07
CA LYS A 329 40.04 -6.21 8.89
C LYS A 329 40.14 -4.70 8.70
N GLU A 330 39.13 -3.90 9.01
CA GLU A 330 39.19 -2.46 8.67
C GLU A 330 38.46 -1.56 9.68
N ASN A 331 39.20 -0.63 10.28
CA ASN A 331 38.79 0.35 11.31
C ASN A 331 37.82 1.44 10.76
N ARG A 332 36.76 1.04 10.04
CA ARG A 332 35.74 1.90 9.42
C ARG A 332 34.40 1.76 10.15
N LYS A 333 33.57 2.80 10.14
CA LYS A 333 32.16 2.73 10.62
C LYS A 333 31.39 1.77 9.69
N ILE A 334 31.31 0.50 10.04
CA ILE A 334 30.62 -0.53 9.26
C ILE A 334 29.14 -0.18 9.18
N LEU A 335 28.60 -0.12 7.96
CA LEU A 335 27.17 0.05 7.70
C LEU A 335 26.51 -1.32 7.86
N GLY A 336 26.10 -1.66 9.09
CA GLY A 336 25.65 -3.00 9.45
C GLY A 336 24.56 -3.57 8.53
N TYR A 337 23.64 -2.72 8.04
CA TYR A 337 22.58 -3.17 7.13
C TYR A 337 23.10 -3.81 5.84
N LYS A 338 24.30 -3.45 5.36
CA LYS A 338 24.90 -4.03 4.14
C LYS A 338 25.24 -5.52 4.28
N HIS A 339 25.33 -6.01 5.51
CA HIS A 339 25.65 -7.40 5.83
C HIS A 339 24.40 -8.16 6.29
N THR A 340 23.21 -7.73 5.87
CA THR A 340 21.93 -8.32 6.26
C THR A 340 20.96 -8.34 5.07
N SER A 341 19.86 -9.07 5.22
CA SER A 341 18.74 -9.10 4.27
C SER A 341 18.02 -7.75 4.11
N LEU A 342 18.37 -6.73 4.91
CA LEU A 342 17.89 -5.36 4.75
C LEU A 342 18.56 -4.61 3.59
N ALA A 343 19.76 -5.03 3.15
CA ALA A 343 20.57 -4.31 2.17
C ALA A 343 19.83 -3.98 0.86
N PRO A 344 19.12 -4.93 0.19
CA PRO A 344 18.47 -4.65 -1.08
C PRO A 344 17.39 -3.56 -0.99
N TYR A 345 16.70 -3.47 0.15
CA TYR A 345 15.68 -2.45 0.39
C TYR A 345 16.28 -1.07 0.63
N VAL A 346 17.44 -1.00 1.29
CA VAL A 346 18.19 0.25 1.46
C VAL A 346 18.77 0.71 0.12
N GLU A 347 19.27 -0.19 -0.72
CA GLU A 347 19.76 0.13 -2.07
C GLU A 347 18.63 0.65 -2.97
N ASN A 348 17.44 0.04 -2.91
CA ASN A 348 16.25 0.55 -3.61
C ASN A 348 15.90 1.96 -3.13
N PHE A 349 15.94 2.20 -1.82
CA PHE A 349 15.70 3.51 -1.25
C PHE A 349 16.76 4.54 -1.66
N GLU A 350 18.04 4.18 -1.64
CA GLU A 350 19.12 5.06 -2.11
C GLU A 350 18.89 5.51 -3.56
N LYS A 351 18.51 4.59 -4.46
CA LYS A 351 18.14 4.93 -5.85
C LYS A 351 16.98 5.92 -5.92
N PHE A 352 15.91 5.67 -5.15
CA PHE A 352 14.78 6.61 -5.05
C PHE A 352 15.24 7.99 -4.58
N VAL A 353 16.06 8.05 -3.54
CA VAL A 353 16.54 9.32 -2.97
C VAL A 353 17.39 10.09 -3.97
N GLU A 354 18.29 9.42 -4.71
CA GLU A 354 19.06 10.09 -5.76
C GLU A 354 18.16 10.71 -6.84
N LEU A 355 17.11 10.01 -7.26
CA LEU A 355 16.16 10.55 -8.22
C LEU A 355 15.34 11.71 -7.65
N ALA A 356 14.86 11.57 -6.41
CA ALA A 356 14.00 12.55 -5.75
C ALA A 356 14.72 13.89 -5.45
N VAL A 357 16.04 13.86 -5.24
CA VAL A 357 16.83 15.08 -4.97
C VAL A 357 17.51 15.67 -6.20
N SER A 358 17.51 14.93 -7.33
CA SER A 358 18.06 15.39 -8.60
C SER A 358 17.01 16.04 -9.51
N ALA A 359 15.72 15.81 -9.23
CA ALA A 359 14.58 16.48 -9.83
C ALA A 359 14.38 17.88 -9.22
#